data_AF-A0A7W1IGL4-F1
#
_entry.id   AF-A0A7W1IGL4-F1
#
_cell.length_a   1.000
_cell.length_b   1.000
_cell.length_c   1.000
_cell.angle_alpha   90.00
_cell.angle_beta   90.00
_cell.angle_gamma   90.00
#
_symmetry.space_group_name_H-M   'P 1'
#
loop_
_entity.id
_entity.type
_entity.pdbx_description
1 polymer ?
#
loop_
_entity_poly.entity_id
_entity_poly.type
_entity_poly.pdbx_seq_one_letter_code
_entity_poly.pdbx_strand_id
1 'polypeptide(L)'
;MRGKSKSELSRFLVTRGAWLIIVEVVVIRMVIFFNFHYGVVLAFLQVIWVIGLSMIVLAAIIHLPRRVIIVGSVGVMALHNLLDGIHGTSWKGPGTPTPGFGASLWKILHEQGVFFPFGFPGPSVTLLYPLIPWFAVMAAGYTLGAIYRLDGRERTRILYRLGWAITIGFVVIRAINLYGDPSRWTSQPTLTRTLLSFLATSKYPPSLLYLMMTMGPALLFLGWFDDKRRGALSRILIVMGACRS
;
A
#
# COMPACT_ATOMS: atom_id res chain seq x y z
N MET A 1 0.70 -0.75 21.18
CA MET A 1 1.24 -2.08 20.80
C MET A 1 2.10 -2.60 21.94
N ARG A 2 1.49 -3.35 22.86
CA ARG A 2 2.13 -3.81 24.11
C ARG A 2 3.10 -4.97 23.85
N GLY A 3 4.34 -4.82 24.31
CA GLY A 3 5.17 -5.89 24.90
C GLY A 3 5.76 -7.01 24.03
N LYS A 4 5.28 -7.28 22.82
CA LYS A 4 5.83 -8.39 22.02
C LYS A 4 7.28 -8.11 21.59
N SER A 5 8.14 -9.09 21.77
CA SER A 5 9.48 -9.11 21.18
C SER A 5 9.37 -9.02 19.65
N LYS A 6 10.44 -8.54 19.00
CA LYS A 6 10.48 -8.50 17.53
C LYS A 6 10.24 -9.88 16.92
N SER A 7 10.78 -10.93 17.54
CA SER A 7 10.60 -12.32 17.08
C SER A 7 9.13 -12.77 17.12
N GLU A 8 8.41 -12.49 18.21
CA GLU A 8 6.98 -12.81 18.32
C GLU A 8 6.14 -12.02 17.31
N LEU A 9 6.52 -10.77 17.05
CA LEU A 9 5.87 -9.96 16.02
C LEU A 9 6.12 -10.53 14.61
N SER A 10 7.36 -10.93 14.30
CA SER A 10 7.70 -11.57 13.03
C SER A 10 6.90 -12.84 12.82
N ARG A 11 6.84 -13.72 13.83
CA ARG A 11 6.05 -14.96 13.75
C ARG A 11 4.56 -14.66 13.53
N PHE A 12 4.01 -13.69 14.26
CA PHE A 12 2.62 -13.26 14.08
C PHE A 12 2.35 -12.76 12.65
N LEU A 13 3.24 -11.91 12.12
CA LEU A 13 3.12 -11.35 10.77
C LEU A 13 3.22 -12.44 9.69
N VAL A 14 4.17 -13.36 9.79
CA VAL A 14 4.33 -14.48 8.86
C VAL A 14 3.11 -15.39 8.89
N THR A 15 2.65 -15.81 10.08
CA THR A 15 1.50 -16.70 10.20
C THR A 15 0.23 -16.07 9.66
N ARG A 16 -0.05 -14.80 10.00
CA ARG A 16 -1.23 -14.09 9.49
C ARG A 16 -1.12 -13.80 7.98
N GLY A 17 0.07 -13.41 7.52
CA GLY A 17 0.32 -13.16 6.10
C GLY A 17 0.12 -14.40 5.24
N ALA A 18 0.64 -15.55 5.68
CA ALA A 18 0.42 -16.83 5.02
C ALA A 18 -1.06 -17.22 4.98
N TRP A 19 -1.80 -17.01 6.08
CA TRP A 19 -3.25 -17.23 6.10
C TRP A 19 -4.01 -16.36 5.10
N LEU A 20 -3.67 -15.07 4.98
CA LEU A 20 -4.30 -14.19 3.98
C LEU A 20 -4.03 -14.66 2.55
N ILE A 21 -2.80 -15.09 2.27
CA ILE A 21 -2.44 -15.67 0.97
C ILE A 21 -3.27 -16.94 0.67
N ILE A 22 -3.41 -17.84 1.65
CA ILE A 22 -4.23 -19.05 1.51
C ILE A 22 -5.70 -18.68 1.25
N VAL A 23 -6.24 -17.72 2.01
CA VAL A 23 -7.62 -17.23 1.83
C VAL A 23 -7.82 -16.68 0.41
N GLU A 24 -6.85 -15.95 -0.13
CA GLU A 24 -6.94 -15.45 -1.51
C GLU A 24 -7.01 -16.59 -2.54
N VAL A 25 -6.02 -17.50 -2.48
CA VAL A 25 -5.85 -18.55 -3.48
C VAL A 25 -6.98 -19.58 -3.43
N VAL A 26 -7.57 -19.80 -2.26
CA VAL A 26 -8.62 -20.81 -2.06
C VAL A 26 -10.01 -20.17 -2.03
N VAL A 27 -10.28 -19.31 -1.05
CA VAL A 27 -11.64 -18.80 -0.78
C VAL A 27 -12.05 -17.76 -1.81
N ILE A 28 -11.22 -16.73 -2.01
CA ILE A 28 -11.57 -15.61 -2.91
C ILE A 28 -11.61 -16.09 -4.35
N ARG A 29 -10.63 -16.89 -4.76
CA ARG A 29 -10.65 -17.57 -6.06
C ARG A 29 -11.93 -18.38 -6.26
N MET A 30 -12.34 -19.19 -5.29
CA MET A 30 -13.58 -19.98 -5.38
C MET A 30 -14.81 -19.09 -5.54
N VAL A 31 -14.90 -18.01 -4.76
CA VAL A 31 -16.01 -17.05 -4.82
C VAL A 31 -16.09 -16.34 -6.18
N ILE A 32 -14.95 -16.03 -6.79
CA ILE A 32 -14.91 -15.32 -8.08
C ILE A 32 -15.20 -16.24 -9.26
N PHE A 33 -14.61 -17.43 -9.28
CA PHE A 33 -14.70 -18.35 -10.43
C PHE A 33 -15.79 -19.41 -10.30
N PHE A 34 -16.43 -19.53 -9.13
CA PHE A 34 -17.49 -20.51 -8.84
C PHE A 34 -17.14 -21.96 -9.22
N ASN A 35 -15.87 -22.35 -9.08
CA ASN A 35 -15.43 -23.72 -9.32
C ASN A 35 -14.21 -24.09 -8.47
N PHE A 36 -13.88 -25.38 -8.42
CA PHE A 36 -12.69 -25.94 -7.76
C PHE A 36 -11.62 -26.42 -8.74
N HIS A 37 -11.72 -26.04 -10.02
CA HIS A 37 -10.83 -26.53 -11.07
C HIS A 37 -9.63 -25.59 -11.26
N TYR A 38 -8.47 -25.97 -10.72
CA TYR A 38 -7.23 -25.19 -10.78
C TYR A 38 -6.40 -25.39 -12.05
N GLY A 39 -6.89 -26.18 -13.02
CA GLY A 39 -6.15 -26.50 -14.25
C GLY A 39 -6.08 -25.37 -15.28
N VAL A 40 -6.97 -24.38 -15.19
CA VAL A 40 -7.01 -23.22 -16.12
C VAL A 40 -6.53 -21.95 -15.45
N VAL A 41 -7.13 -21.59 -14.31
CA VAL A 41 -6.73 -20.42 -13.51
C VAL A 41 -6.34 -20.90 -12.12
N LEU A 42 -5.05 -20.79 -11.81
CA LEU A 42 -4.47 -21.17 -10.53
C LEU A 42 -4.87 -20.17 -9.44
N ALA A 43 -4.68 -18.88 -9.70
CA ALA A 43 -4.94 -17.83 -8.71
C ALA A 43 -5.28 -16.48 -9.37
N PHE A 44 -6.05 -15.68 -8.63
CA PHE A 44 -6.32 -14.28 -8.94
C PHE A 44 -5.83 -13.45 -7.76
N LEU A 45 -4.65 -12.83 -7.91
CA LEU A 45 -3.93 -12.18 -6.81
C LEU A 45 -4.31 -10.70 -6.73
N GLN A 46 -5.19 -10.40 -5.78
CA GLN A 46 -5.76 -9.11 -5.48
C GLN A 46 -5.16 -8.52 -4.18
N VAL A 47 -5.93 -7.62 -3.54
CA VAL A 47 -5.50 -6.86 -2.37
C VAL A 47 -5.17 -7.74 -1.17
N ILE A 48 -5.86 -8.86 -0.96
CA ILE A 48 -5.65 -9.72 0.22
C ILE A 48 -4.29 -10.43 0.11
N TRP A 49 -3.94 -10.94 -1.09
CA TRP A 49 -2.61 -11.50 -1.36
C TRP A 49 -1.51 -10.48 -1.03
N VAL A 50 -1.61 -9.27 -1.56
CA VAL A 50 -0.52 -8.30 -1.42
C VAL A 50 -0.38 -7.80 0.02
N ILE A 51 -1.48 -7.71 0.77
CA ILE A 51 -1.42 -7.46 2.22
C ILE A 51 -0.70 -8.61 2.92
N GLY A 52 -1.06 -9.86 2.61
CA GLY A 52 -0.43 -11.04 3.20
C GLY A 52 1.07 -11.11 2.93
N LEU A 53 1.48 -10.89 1.68
CA LEU A 53 2.89 -10.88 1.29
C LEU A 53 3.65 -9.70 1.89
N SER A 54 3.02 -8.52 1.96
CA SER A 54 3.61 -7.35 2.63
C SER A 54 3.86 -7.59 4.12
N MET A 55 2.99 -8.36 4.81
CA MET A 55 3.22 -8.75 6.21
C MET A 55 4.43 -9.66 6.35
N ILE A 56 4.61 -10.62 5.44
CA ILE A 56 5.77 -11.52 5.41
C ILE A 56 7.06 -10.73 5.16
N VAL A 57 7.06 -9.81 4.19
CA VAL A 57 8.19 -8.91 3.94
C VAL A 57 8.47 -8.04 5.16
N LEU A 58 7.43 -7.48 5.78
CA LEU A 58 7.56 -6.68 6.99
C LEU A 58 8.23 -7.49 8.11
N ALA A 59 7.83 -8.74 8.31
CA ALA A 59 8.40 -9.64 9.31
C ALA A 59 9.91 -9.84 9.13
N ALA A 60 10.41 -9.84 7.90
CA ALA A 60 11.84 -9.90 7.63
C ALA A 60 12.53 -8.57 7.98
N ILE A 61 11.97 -7.43 7.55
CA ILE A 61 12.64 -6.13 7.67
C ILE A 61 12.50 -5.47 9.06
N ILE A 62 11.58 -5.90 9.93
CA ILE A 62 11.43 -5.30 11.28
C ILE A 62 12.67 -5.49 12.18
N HIS A 63 13.55 -6.41 11.82
CA HIS A 63 14.82 -6.63 12.49
C HIS A 63 15.82 -5.51 12.21
N LEU A 64 15.66 -4.78 11.11
CA LEU A 64 16.51 -3.63 10.75
C LEU A 64 16.31 -2.44 11.70
N PRO A 65 17.27 -1.51 11.76
CA PRO A 65 17.09 -0.24 12.45
C PRO A 65 15.90 0.54 11.88
N ARG A 66 15.07 1.13 12.74
CA ARG A 66 13.86 1.86 12.33
C ARG A 66 14.14 2.95 11.29
N ARG A 67 15.32 3.60 11.35
CA ARG A 67 15.77 4.60 10.37
C ARG A 67 15.90 4.00 8.96
N VAL A 68 16.44 2.79 8.84
CA VAL A 68 16.56 2.08 7.56
C VAL A 68 15.18 1.74 7.00
N ILE A 69 14.25 1.30 7.85
CA ILE A 69 12.89 0.95 7.42
C ILE A 69 12.14 2.17 6.86
N ILE A 70 12.19 3.33 7.56
CA ILE A 70 11.48 4.53 7.09
C ILE A 70 12.15 5.15 5.86
N VAL A 71 13.48 5.24 5.82
CA VAL A 71 14.19 5.79 4.66
C VAL A 71 14.00 4.88 3.45
N GLY A 72 14.10 3.56 3.65
CA GLY A 72 13.87 2.57 2.60
C GLY A 72 12.44 2.59 2.08
N SER A 73 11.43 2.64 2.96
CA SER A 73 10.03 2.68 2.52
C SER A 73 9.67 3.97 1.79
N VAL A 74 10.12 5.12 2.30
CA VAL A 74 9.94 6.42 1.61
C VAL A 74 10.69 6.44 0.28
N GLY A 75 11.91 5.92 0.24
CA GLY A 75 12.69 5.80 -1.00
C GLY A 75 12.00 4.92 -2.03
N VAL A 76 11.50 3.75 -1.64
CA VAL A 76 10.74 2.86 -2.54
C VAL A 76 9.48 3.55 -3.06
N MET A 77 8.67 4.16 -2.18
CA MET A 77 7.48 4.91 -2.63
C MET A 77 7.86 6.06 -3.57
N ALA A 78 8.92 6.81 -3.27
CA ALA A 78 9.34 7.96 -4.05
C ALA A 78 9.99 7.60 -5.38
N LEU A 79 10.60 6.42 -5.52
CA LEU A 79 11.43 6.05 -6.67
C LEU A 79 10.86 4.90 -7.52
N HIS A 80 9.87 4.14 -7.03
CA HIS A 80 9.37 2.97 -7.77
C HIS A 80 8.84 3.32 -9.17
N ASN A 81 8.27 4.52 -9.37
CA ASN A 81 7.79 4.93 -10.70
C ASN A 81 8.92 5.11 -11.73
N LEU A 82 10.20 5.22 -11.30
CA LEU A 82 11.33 5.17 -12.24
C LEU A 82 11.47 3.81 -12.92
N LEU A 83 10.90 2.76 -12.31
CA LEU A 83 10.90 1.40 -12.85
C LEU A 83 9.75 1.16 -13.83
N ASP A 84 8.84 2.12 -14.02
CA ASP A 84 7.65 1.97 -14.87
C ASP A 84 8.00 1.75 -16.35
N GLY A 85 9.20 2.16 -16.79
CA GLY A 85 9.68 1.91 -18.16
C GLY A 85 10.29 0.51 -18.38
N ILE A 86 10.48 -0.27 -17.31
CA ILE A 86 11.01 -1.63 -17.39
C ILE A 86 9.83 -2.58 -17.53
N HIS A 87 9.75 -3.26 -18.67
CA HIS A 87 8.67 -4.21 -18.96
C HIS A 87 9.20 -5.60 -19.24
N GLY A 88 8.56 -6.60 -18.64
CA GLY A 88 8.75 -7.99 -19.00
C GLY A 88 7.85 -8.39 -20.18
N THR A 89 8.11 -9.56 -20.76
CA THR A 89 7.17 -10.16 -21.72
C THR A 89 5.79 -10.29 -21.08
N SER A 90 4.78 -9.68 -21.69
CA SER A 90 3.38 -9.76 -21.27
C SER A 90 2.61 -10.69 -22.18
N TRP A 91 1.87 -11.63 -21.59
CA TRP A 91 1.00 -12.54 -22.34
C TRP A 91 -0.17 -11.77 -22.94
N LYS A 92 -0.39 -11.91 -24.25
CA LYS A 92 -1.47 -11.24 -24.99
C LYS A 92 -2.55 -12.22 -25.49
N GLY A 93 -2.45 -13.50 -25.11
CA GLY A 93 -3.38 -14.55 -25.51
C GLY A 93 -2.69 -15.77 -26.13
N PRO A 94 -3.46 -16.80 -26.50
CA PRO A 94 -2.94 -18.00 -27.14
C PRO A 94 -2.12 -17.67 -28.40
N GLY A 95 -1.00 -18.36 -28.61
CA GLY A 95 -0.10 -18.11 -29.74
C GLY A 95 0.86 -16.93 -29.55
N THR A 96 0.81 -16.23 -28.41
CA THR A 96 1.76 -15.15 -28.08
C THR A 96 2.82 -15.61 -27.08
N PRO A 97 4.01 -14.98 -27.06
CA PRO A 97 5.06 -15.34 -26.11
C PRO A 97 4.59 -15.26 -24.65
N THR A 98 4.95 -16.27 -23.87
CA THR A 98 4.62 -16.32 -22.44
C THR A 98 5.73 -15.67 -21.60
N PRO A 99 5.38 -15.08 -20.44
CA PRO A 99 6.38 -14.53 -19.54
C PRO A 99 7.31 -15.64 -19.02
N GLY A 100 8.61 -15.47 -19.23
CA GLY A 100 9.62 -16.30 -18.56
C GLY A 100 9.71 -16.00 -17.06
N PHE A 101 10.65 -16.65 -16.36
CA PHE A 101 10.83 -16.49 -14.92
C PHE A 101 11.06 -15.03 -14.50
N GLY A 102 11.98 -14.32 -15.18
CA GLY A 102 12.27 -12.91 -14.87
C GLY A 102 11.07 -11.99 -15.06
N ALA A 103 10.33 -12.16 -16.16
CA ALA A 103 9.11 -11.38 -16.44
C ALA A 103 7.99 -11.70 -15.42
N SER A 104 7.86 -12.96 -15.00
CA SER A 104 6.90 -13.38 -13.97
C SER A 104 7.24 -12.78 -12.61
N LEU A 105 8.52 -12.77 -12.22
CA LEU A 105 8.99 -12.14 -10.99
C LEU A 105 8.76 -10.63 -11.03
N TRP A 106 9.03 -9.98 -12.18
CA TRP A 106 8.78 -8.56 -12.35
C TRP A 106 7.30 -8.21 -12.19
N LYS A 107 6.39 -9.08 -12.65
CA LYS A 107 4.95 -8.90 -12.41
C LYS A 107 4.58 -8.97 -10.93
N ILE A 108 5.15 -9.95 -10.21
CA ILE A 108 4.93 -10.04 -8.75
C ILE A 108 5.39 -8.78 -8.02
N LEU A 109 6.52 -8.21 -8.45
CA LEU A 109 7.13 -7.07 -7.78
C LEU A 109 6.48 -5.74 -8.19
N HIS A 110 6.34 -5.46 -9.49
CA HIS A 110 6.10 -4.11 -10.00
C HIS A 110 4.93 -3.99 -10.98
N GLU A 111 4.67 -5.00 -11.82
CA GLU A 111 3.75 -4.89 -12.96
C GLU A 111 2.53 -5.81 -12.87
N GLN A 112 1.33 -5.31 -13.17
CA GLN A 112 0.16 -6.18 -13.28
C GLN A 112 0.23 -7.12 -14.51
N GLY A 113 -0.49 -8.24 -14.47
CA GLY A 113 -0.70 -9.08 -15.63
C GLY A 113 -0.82 -10.56 -15.33
N VAL A 114 -0.66 -11.37 -16.37
CA VAL A 114 -0.81 -12.81 -16.32
C VAL A 114 0.54 -13.48 -16.51
N PHE A 115 0.79 -14.55 -15.75
CA PHE A 115 1.97 -15.42 -15.92
C PHE A 115 1.62 -16.89 -15.62
N PHE A 116 2.53 -17.79 -15.97
CA PHE A 116 2.32 -19.24 -15.89
C PHE A 116 3.41 -19.87 -15.01
N PRO A 117 3.15 -20.09 -13.70
CA PRO A 117 4.16 -20.58 -12.76
C PRO A 117 4.75 -21.93 -13.15
N PHE A 118 3.98 -22.77 -13.85
CA PHE A 118 4.35 -24.12 -14.27
C PHE A 118 4.57 -24.23 -15.78
N GLY A 119 4.79 -23.10 -16.47
CA GLY A 119 4.91 -23.06 -17.93
C GLY A 119 3.56 -23.15 -18.65
N PHE A 120 3.59 -22.96 -19.97
CA PHE A 120 2.40 -23.06 -20.85
C PHE A 120 2.41 -24.41 -21.57
N PRO A 121 1.26 -25.12 -21.71
CA PRO A 121 -0.12 -24.72 -21.38
C PRO A 121 -0.57 -25.11 -19.95
N GLY A 122 0.16 -24.68 -18.92
CA GLY A 122 -0.25 -24.81 -17.51
C GLY A 122 -1.23 -23.71 -17.04
N PRO A 123 -1.67 -23.77 -15.78
CA PRO A 123 -2.66 -22.84 -15.26
C PRO A 123 -2.08 -21.43 -15.07
N SER A 124 -2.87 -20.41 -15.40
CA SER A 124 -2.47 -19.02 -15.31
C SER A 124 -2.64 -18.46 -13.90
N VAL A 125 -1.77 -17.52 -13.53
CA VAL A 125 -1.95 -16.62 -12.38
C VAL A 125 -2.16 -15.21 -12.92
N THR A 126 -3.28 -14.60 -12.54
CA THR A 126 -3.57 -13.20 -12.87
C THR A 126 -3.29 -12.35 -11.64
N LEU A 127 -2.37 -11.40 -11.77
CA LEU A 127 -1.91 -10.54 -10.70
C LEU A 127 -2.32 -9.10 -10.95
N LEU A 128 -3.11 -8.55 -10.03
CA LEU A 128 -3.68 -7.20 -10.11
C LEU A 128 -2.99 -6.23 -9.14
N TYR A 129 -2.35 -6.73 -8.08
CA TYR A 129 -1.72 -5.91 -7.04
C TYR A 129 -0.24 -6.30 -6.85
N PRO A 130 0.68 -5.64 -7.57
CA PRO A 130 2.14 -5.86 -7.43
C PRO A 130 2.66 -5.43 -6.06
N LEU A 131 3.68 -6.12 -5.55
CA LEU A 131 4.14 -6.01 -4.17
C LEU A 131 4.76 -4.66 -3.79
N ILE A 132 5.62 -4.11 -4.64
CA ILE A 132 6.55 -3.02 -4.32
C ILE A 132 5.88 -1.83 -3.62
N PRO A 133 4.82 -1.23 -4.17
CA PRO A 133 4.25 -0.05 -3.54
C PRO A 133 3.54 -0.37 -2.22
N TRP A 134 2.87 -1.51 -2.12
CA TRP A 134 2.07 -1.85 -0.94
C TRP A 134 2.91 -2.25 0.27
N PHE A 135 4.02 -2.98 0.07
CA PHE A 135 4.91 -3.32 1.18
C PHE A 135 5.59 -2.06 1.73
N ALA A 136 5.93 -1.11 0.86
CA ALA A 136 6.55 0.15 1.26
C ALA A 136 5.58 0.99 2.11
N VAL A 137 4.31 1.10 1.71
CA VAL A 137 3.26 1.75 2.52
C VAL A 137 3.10 1.06 3.88
N MET A 138 3.07 -0.28 3.91
CA MET A 138 2.96 -1.03 5.17
C MET A 138 4.17 -0.80 6.09
N ALA A 139 5.38 -0.81 5.54
CA ALA A 139 6.62 -0.55 6.28
C ALA A 139 6.68 0.88 6.82
N ALA A 140 6.27 1.88 6.03
CA ALA A 140 6.12 3.26 6.48
C ALA A 140 5.11 3.35 7.64
N GLY A 141 3.93 2.72 7.49
CA GLY A 141 2.90 2.64 8.53
C GLY A 141 3.39 1.98 9.82
N TYR A 142 4.19 0.91 9.72
CA TYR A 142 4.83 0.28 10.88
C TYR A 142 5.72 1.26 11.65
N THR A 143 6.57 2.01 10.95
CA THR A 143 7.44 3.00 11.59
C THR A 143 6.68 4.21 12.13
N LEU A 144 5.58 4.60 11.47
CA LEU A 144 4.66 5.63 11.95
C LEU A 144 3.99 5.17 13.24
N GLY A 145 3.63 3.90 13.38
CA GLY A 145 3.06 3.34 14.61
C GLY A 145 3.89 3.62 15.88
N ALA A 146 5.19 3.86 15.76
CA ALA A 146 6.04 4.25 16.88
C ALA A 146 5.69 5.64 17.47
N ILE A 147 5.12 6.56 16.68
CA ILE A 147 4.73 7.90 17.17
C ILE A 147 3.58 7.83 18.18
N TYR A 148 2.80 6.76 18.19
CA TYR A 148 1.74 6.54 19.17
C TYR A 148 2.27 6.21 20.57
N ARG A 149 3.60 6.12 20.74
CA ARG A 149 4.25 6.09 22.06
C ARG A 149 4.57 7.48 22.60
N LEU A 150 4.51 8.51 21.77
CA LEU A 150 4.74 9.90 22.17
C LEU A 150 3.50 10.49 22.82
N ASP A 151 3.70 11.60 23.52
CA ASP A 151 2.62 12.39 24.08
C ASP A 151 1.66 12.86 22.98
N GLY A 152 0.37 12.95 23.33
CA GLY A 152 -0.66 13.30 22.37
C GLY A 152 -0.40 14.60 21.60
N ARG A 153 0.24 15.61 22.23
CA ARG A 153 0.52 16.90 21.56
C ARG A 153 1.63 16.76 20.52
N GLU A 154 2.67 16.03 20.84
CA GLU A 154 3.79 15.78 19.93
C GLU A 154 3.34 14.90 18.77
N ARG A 155 2.58 13.84 19.08
CA ARG A 155 1.96 12.96 18.08
C ARG A 155 1.12 13.72 17.06
N THR A 156 0.14 14.53 17.51
CA THR A 156 -0.70 15.32 16.60
C THR A 156 0.14 16.27 15.75
N ARG A 157 1.13 16.95 16.35
CA ARG A 157 2.03 17.85 15.61
C ARG A 157 2.76 17.13 14.49
N ILE A 158 3.25 15.92 14.73
CA ILE A 158 3.91 15.09 13.70
C ILE A 158 2.91 14.70 12.61
N LEU A 159 1.71 14.24 12.97
CA LEU A 159 0.67 13.84 12.02
C LEU A 159 0.27 14.99 11.08
N TYR A 160 0.05 16.19 11.62
CA TYR A 160 -0.27 17.35 10.79
C TYR A 160 0.89 17.79 9.91
N ARG A 161 2.13 17.82 10.44
CA ARG A 161 3.31 18.18 9.65
C ARG A 161 3.51 17.24 8.48
N LEU A 162 3.44 15.93 8.72
CA LEU A 162 3.56 14.93 7.67
C LEU A 162 2.39 14.99 6.68
N GLY A 163 1.16 15.10 7.19
CA GLY A 163 -0.04 15.20 6.36
C GLY A 163 0.00 16.42 5.42
N TRP A 164 0.37 17.59 5.93
CA TRP A 164 0.51 18.79 5.10
C TRP A 164 1.70 18.70 4.14
N ALA A 165 2.85 18.21 4.59
CA ALA A 165 4.02 18.04 3.72
C ALA A 165 3.71 17.12 2.53
N ILE A 166 3.03 15.99 2.77
CA ILE A 166 2.64 15.04 1.72
C ILE A 166 1.56 15.63 0.81
N THR A 167 0.53 16.27 1.37
CA THR A 167 -0.55 16.89 0.56
C THR A 167 -0.02 18.02 -0.31
N ILE A 168 0.82 18.90 0.22
CA ILE A 168 1.45 19.98 -0.54
C ILE A 168 2.40 19.39 -1.59
N GLY A 169 3.21 18.40 -1.20
CA GLY A 169 4.09 17.69 -2.12
C GLY A 169 3.32 17.06 -3.30
N PHE A 170 2.15 16.46 -3.04
CA PHE A 170 1.26 15.94 -4.09
C PHE A 170 0.87 17.06 -5.05
N VAL A 171 0.36 18.18 -4.55
CA VAL A 171 -0.10 19.30 -5.39
C VAL A 171 1.05 19.84 -6.24
N VAL A 172 2.24 20.04 -5.64
CA VAL A 172 3.42 20.57 -6.36
C VAL A 172 3.90 19.62 -7.44
N ILE A 173 4.14 18.34 -7.10
CA ILE A 173 4.64 17.35 -8.07
C ILE A 173 3.59 17.11 -9.17
N ARG A 174 2.30 17.02 -8.80
CA ARG A 174 1.21 16.85 -9.76
C ARG A 174 1.08 18.05 -10.69
N ALA A 175 1.22 19.28 -10.20
CA ALA A 175 1.18 20.49 -11.02
C ALA A 175 2.32 20.55 -12.05
N ILE A 176 3.54 20.11 -11.68
CA ILE A 176 4.67 19.99 -12.62
C ILE A 176 4.40 18.96 -13.71
N ASN A 177 3.59 17.92 -13.41
CA ASN A 177 3.08 16.95 -14.39
C ASN A 177 4.17 16.12 -15.11
N LEU A 178 5.34 15.96 -14.49
CA LEU A 178 6.49 15.26 -15.09
C LEU A 178 6.74 13.87 -14.49
N TYR A 179 6.52 13.70 -13.18
CA TYR A 179 6.92 12.52 -12.43
C TYR A 179 5.85 12.07 -11.43
N GLY A 180 5.89 10.79 -11.05
CA GLY A 180 5.10 10.22 -9.96
C GLY A 180 3.73 9.70 -10.36
N ASP A 181 3.38 9.76 -11.65
CA ASP A 181 2.24 9.04 -12.23
C ASP A 181 2.47 8.82 -13.73
N PRO A 182 2.17 7.62 -14.28
CA PRO A 182 2.26 7.39 -15.73
C PRO A 182 1.18 8.18 -16.50
N SER A 183 0.07 8.55 -15.86
CA SER A 183 -1.01 9.34 -16.45
C SER A 183 -0.83 10.82 -16.17
N ARG A 184 -0.44 11.57 -17.20
CA ARG A 184 -0.36 13.04 -17.14
C ARG A 184 -1.76 13.65 -17.13
N TRP A 185 -1.98 14.64 -16.27
CA TRP A 185 -3.23 15.42 -16.35
C TRP A 185 -3.17 16.38 -17.55
N THR A 186 -4.33 16.79 -18.03
CA THR A 186 -4.46 17.69 -19.19
C THR A 186 -5.56 18.71 -18.93
N SER A 187 -5.45 19.88 -19.56
CA SER A 187 -6.54 20.85 -19.59
C SER A 187 -7.72 20.28 -20.36
N GLN A 188 -8.91 20.39 -19.78
CA GLN A 188 -10.16 19.89 -20.32
C GLN A 188 -11.14 21.05 -20.57
N PRO A 189 -12.20 20.85 -21.39
CA PRO A 189 -13.12 21.92 -21.77
C PRO A 189 -13.82 22.64 -20.61
N THR A 190 -13.94 22.01 -19.43
CA THR A 190 -14.53 22.63 -18.24
C THR A 190 -13.58 22.53 -17.06
N LEU A 191 -13.63 23.51 -16.15
CA LEU A 191 -12.82 23.52 -14.93
C LEU A 191 -12.99 22.22 -14.14
N THR A 192 -14.23 21.73 -13.98
CA THR A 192 -14.51 20.49 -13.28
C THR A 192 -13.81 19.30 -13.92
N ARG A 193 -13.81 19.17 -15.25
CA ARG A 193 -13.09 18.08 -15.93
C ARG A 193 -11.59 18.21 -15.80
N THR A 194 -11.06 19.42 -15.78
CA THR A 194 -9.62 19.67 -15.55
C THR A 194 -9.24 19.27 -14.12
N LEU A 195 -10.05 19.61 -13.12
CA LEU A 195 -9.85 19.19 -11.74
C LEU A 195 -9.95 17.66 -11.58
N LEU A 196 -10.89 17.02 -12.27
CA LEU A 196 -10.98 15.55 -12.30
C LEU A 196 -9.76 14.93 -12.98
N SER A 197 -9.25 15.51 -14.08
CA SER A 197 -8.01 15.07 -14.72
C SER A 197 -6.80 15.23 -13.79
N PHE A 198 -6.75 16.32 -13.02
CA PHE A 198 -5.71 16.56 -12.01
C PHE A 198 -5.73 15.47 -10.92
N LEU A 199 -6.92 15.08 -10.44
CA LEU A 199 -7.09 14.04 -9.41
C LEU A 199 -7.04 12.60 -9.94
N ALA A 200 -7.13 12.40 -11.26
CA ALA A 200 -7.09 11.10 -11.92
C ALA A 200 -5.67 10.50 -11.92
N THR A 201 -5.25 9.99 -10.76
CA THR A 201 -3.99 9.28 -10.55
C THR A 201 -4.17 7.77 -10.65
N SER A 202 -3.11 7.08 -11.03
CA SER A 202 -3.07 5.65 -11.29
C SER A 202 -3.10 4.85 -9.98
N LYS A 203 -4.20 4.12 -9.76
CA LYS A 203 -4.41 3.31 -8.55
C LYS A 203 -3.82 1.90 -8.65
N TYR A 204 -3.77 1.32 -9.86
CA TYR A 204 -3.35 -0.07 -10.08
C TYR A 204 -2.40 -0.17 -11.29
N PRO A 205 -1.09 -0.40 -11.05
CA PRO A 205 -0.40 -0.29 -9.75
C PRO A 205 -0.46 1.15 -9.20
N PRO A 206 -0.43 1.33 -7.87
CA PRO A 206 -0.55 2.66 -7.28
C PRO A 206 0.71 3.48 -7.54
N SER A 207 0.54 4.66 -8.11
CA SER A 207 1.62 5.63 -8.34
C SER A 207 2.01 6.38 -7.07
N LEU A 208 3.18 7.01 -7.06
CA LEU A 208 3.60 7.92 -5.99
C LEU A 208 2.54 9.00 -5.75
N LEU A 209 2.02 9.63 -6.81
CA LEU A 209 1.00 10.68 -6.68
C LEU A 209 -0.31 10.13 -6.11
N TYR A 210 -0.72 8.92 -6.48
CA TYR A 210 -1.87 8.26 -5.85
C TYR A 210 -1.65 8.02 -4.34
N LEU A 211 -0.46 7.56 -3.95
CA LEU A 211 -0.10 7.36 -2.55
C LEU A 211 -0.11 8.68 -1.78
N MET A 212 0.50 9.74 -2.32
CA MET A 212 0.53 11.05 -1.65
C MET A 212 -0.86 11.67 -1.52
N MET A 213 -1.68 11.58 -2.59
CA MET A 213 -3.05 12.09 -2.62
C MET A 213 -3.93 11.46 -1.53
N THR A 214 -3.69 10.18 -1.19
CA THR A 214 -4.50 9.44 -0.21
C THR A 214 -3.91 9.50 1.20
N MET A 215 -2.59 9.35 1.34
CA MET A 215 -1.91 9.31 2.64
C MET A 215 -1.86 10.69 3.32
N GLY A 216 -1.65 11.77 2.57
CA GLY A 216 -1.59 13.13 3.13
C GLY A 216 -2.86 13.49 3.90
N PRO A 217 -4.05 13.47 3.26
CA PRO A 217 -5.32 13.71 3.92
C PRO A 217 -5.62 12.70 5.04
N ALA A 218 -5.24 11.43 4.88
CA ALA A 218 -5.45 10.42 5.94
C ALA A 218 -4.67 10.77 7.22
N LEU A 219 -3.42 11.25 7.10
CA LEU A 219 -2.63 11.70 8.27
C LEU A 219 -3.20 12.97 8.90
N LEU A 220 -3.70 13.91 8.10
CA LEU A 220 -4.38 15.11 8.60
C LEU A 220 -5.64 14.72 9.39
N PHE A 221 -6.43 13.79 8.85
CA PHE A 221 -7.61 13.26 9.52
C PHE A 221 -7.28 12.57 10.84
N LEU A 222 -6.20 11.76 10.88
CA LEU A 222 -5.71 11.13 12.11
C LEU A 222 -5.29 12.16 13.16
N GLY A 223 -4.59 13.23 12.76
CA GLY A 223 -4.22 14.33 13.66
C GLY A 223 -5.44 15.04 14.23
N TRP A 224 -6.41 15.36 13.37
CA TRP A 224 -7.68 15.96 13.79
C TRP A 224 -8.47 15.10 14.76
N PHE A 225 -8.52 13.80 14.50
CA PHE A 225 -9.21 12.84 15.35
C PHE A 225 -8.54 12.72 16.73
N ASP A 226 -7.22 12.72 16.77
CA ASP A 226 -6.44 12.69 18.02
C ASP A 226 -6.67 13.96 18.87
N ASP A 227 -6.74 15.13 18.26
CA ASP A 227 -7.04 16.39 18.97
C ASP A 227 -8.47 16.40 19.55
N LYS A 228 -9.46 15.92 18.78
CA LYS A 228 -10.85 15.83 19.25
C LYS A 228 -11.03 14.87 20.42
N ARG A 229 -10.36 13.71 20.39
CA ARG A 229 -10.39 12.76 21.53
C ARG A 229 -9.86 13.40 22.80
N ARG A 230 -8.83 14.23 22.72
CA ARG A 230 -8.29 14.97 23.87
C ARG A 230 -9.27 15.99 24.41
N GLY A 231 -10.01 16.70 23.54
CA GLY A 231 -10.96 17.74 23.95
C GLY A 231 -12.33 17.25 24.45
N ALA A 232 -12.80 16.09 24.00
CA ALA A 232 -14.09 15.51 24.39
C ALA A 232 -13.99 14.58 25.62
N LEU A 233 -12.94 13.75 25.70
CA LEU A 233 -12.76 12.84 26.84
C LEU A 233 -12.16 13.54 28.07
N SER A 234 -11.37 14.61 27.90
CA SER A 234 -10.89 15.39 29.06
C SER A 234 -12.03 16.09 29.78
N ARG A 235 -13.04 16.60 29.06
CA ARG A 235 -14.19 17.27 29.68
C ARG A 235 -15.07 16.32 30.47
N ILE A 236 -15.30 15.10 29.97
CA ILE A 236 -16.10 14.09 30.67
C ILE A 236 -15.36 13.56 31.91
N LEU A 237 -14.03 13.40 31.86
CA LEU A 237 -13.23 12.95 33.00
C LEU A 237 -12.99 14.05 34.05
N ILE A 238 -12.90 15.32 33.65
CA ILE A 238 -12.75 16.46 34.59
C ILE A 238 -14.06 16.72 35.33
N VAL A 239 -15.22 16.57 34.68
CA VAL A 239 -16.54 16.76 35.33
C VAL A 239 -16.85 15.64 36.34
N MET A 240 -16.39 14.41 36.12
CA MET A 240 -16.52 13.34 37.12
C MET A 240 -15.53 13.44 38.29
N GLY A 241 -14.41 14.16 38.12
CA GLY A 241 -13.43 14.39 39.18
C GLY A 241 -13.74 15.59 40.09
N ALA A 242 -14.54 16.54 39.64
CA ALA A 242 -14.90 17.75 40.41
C ALA A 242 -16.15 17.59 41.29
N CYS A 243 -16.81 16.43 41.27
CA CYS A 243 -18.03 16.17 42.07
C CYS A 243 -17.76 15.35 43.35
N ARG A 244 -16.49 15.29 43.79
CA ARG A 244 -16.09 14.73 45.09
C ARG A 244 -15.11 15.68 45.79
N SER A 245 -15.66 16.73 46.39
CA SER A 245 -15.06 17.46 47.51
C SER A 245 -16.16 17.81 48.49
#